data_AF-A0A8T0G2L8-F1
#
_entry.id   AF-A0A8T0G2L8-F1
#
_cell.length_a   1.000
_cell.length_b   1.000
_cell.length_c   1.000
_cell.angle_alpha   90.00
_cell.angle_beta   90.00
_cell.angle_gamma   90.00
#
_symmetry.space_group_name_H-M   'P 1'
#
loop_
_entity.id
_entity.type
_entity.pdbx_description
1 polymer ?
#
loop_
_entity_poly.entity_id
_entity_poly.type
_entity_poly.pdbx_seq_one_letter_code
_entity_poly.pdbx_strand_id
1 'polypeptide(L)'
;MAFYDDRKFLLSHIHHSFITCDDTGMCEMAMLNEIVTDKALCQGDDNRPELKILDYYAESDLLEAGQSYDIVSGMGFIGGHRHRSNTAQRLEKLKKDRQNQAKITHIQWKDCPTHLSEQDLSQLFPKKDLTKSKENKQPVKSALSEALELFPAAPNNPFGEYARFDGRVNRSAPSKKILIYLTMLPQAERNYGMEVICLSSARVLDLIGLICWMYTNEGKEPKLK
;
A
#
# COMPACT_ATOMS: atom_id res chain seq x y z
N MET A 1 -55.33 19.79 -9.22
CA MET A 1 -54.65 18.65 -9.84
C MET A 1 -54.07 19.13 -11.16
N ALA A 2 -52.78 18.97 -11.39
CA ALA A 2 -52.16 19.32 -12.67
C ALA A 2 -52.50 18.21 -13.68
N PHE A 3 -53.00 18.59 -14.86
CA PHE A 3 -53.27 17.65 -15.95
C PHE A 3 -51.97 17.40 -16.70
N TYR A 4 -51.49 16.16 -16.67
CA TYR A 4 -50.25 15.71 -17.31
C TYR A 4 -50.55 14.93 -18.61
N ASP A 5 -51.47 15.45 -19.40
CA ASP A 5 -52.02 14.72 -20.56
C ASP A 5 -51.23 14.99 -21.86
N ASP A 6 -50.39 16.02 -21.89
CA ASP A 6 -49.52 16.30 -23.04
C ASP A 6 -48.20 15.51 -22.93
N ARG A 7 -48.00 14.59 -23.88
CA ARG A 7 -46.78 13.77 -24.00
C ARG A 7 -45.51 14.62 -24.10
N LYS A 8 -45.56 15.78 -24.77
CA LYS A 8 -44.38 16.65 -24.91
C LYS A 8 -43.98 17.27 -23.58
N PHE A 9 -44.99 17.70 -22.81
CA PHE A 9 -44.79 18.22 -21.47
C PHE A 9 -44.23 17.14 -20.53
N LEU A 10 -44.75 15.90 -20.60
CA LEU A 10 -44.29 14.80 -19.76
C LEU A 10 -42.81 14.45 -20.03
N LEU A 11 -42.41 14.40 -21.31
CA LEU A 11 -41.02 14.12 -21.70
C LEU A 11 -40.07 15.22 -21.25
N SER A 12 -40.45 16.49 -21.43
CA SER A 12 -39.66 17.63 -20.95
C SER A 12 -39.53 17.62 -19.42
N HIS A 13 -40.61 17.30 -18.71
CA HIS A 13 -40.61 17.23 -17.25
C HIS A 13 -39.72 16.10 -16.72
N ILE A 14 -39.79 14.91 -17.33
CA ILE A 14 -38.92 13.77 -16.99
C ILE A 14 -37.45 14.16 -17.21
N HIS A 15 -37.12 14.67 -18.40
CA HIS A 15 -35.74 15.07 -18.73
C HIS A 15 -35.20 16.11 -17.75
N HIS A 16 -35.97 17.17 -17.50
CA HIS A 16 -35.57 18.21 -16.56
C HIS A 16 -35.41 17.65 -15.15
N SER A 17 -36.35 16.85 -14.67
CA SER A 17 -36.29 16.27 -13.32
C SER A 17 -35.09 15.36 -13.12
N PHE A 18 -34.71 14.55 -14.12
CA PHE A 18 -33.54 13.68 -14.02
C PHE A 18 -32.22 14.45 -14.12
N ILE A 19 -32.16 15.53 -14.91
CA ILE A 19 -30.96 16.39 -14.95
C ILE A 19 -30.80 17.17 -13.66
N THR A 20 -31.87 17.81 -13.17
CA THR A 20 -31.76 18.71 -12.00
C THR A 20 -31.60 17.98 -10.68
N CYS A 21 -32.08 16.74 -10.58
CA CYS A 21 -31.97 15.94 -9.36
C CYS A 21 -30.76 15.01 -9.34
N ASP A 22 -29.96 14.95 -10.42
CA ASP A 22 -28.75 14.14 -10.49
C ASP A 22 -27.50 14.95 -10.13
N ASP A 23 -27.04 14.80 -8.90
CA ASP A 23 -25.81 15.43 -8.41
C ASP A 23 -24.54 14.89 -9.09
N THR A 24 -24.62 13.75 -9.80
CA THR A 24 -23.46 13.13 -10.46
C THR A 24 -23.16 13.68 -11.85
N GLY A 25 -24.10 14.44 -12.45
CA GLY A 25 -24.01 14.99 -13.81
C GLY A 25 -24.05 13.94 -14.92
N MET A 26 -24.39 12.69 -14.61
CA MET A 26 -24.41 11.59 -15.57
C MET A 26 -25.69 11.56 -16.40
N CYS A 27 -26.82 11.92 -15.79
CA CYS A 27 -28.10 12.06 -16.47
C CYS A 27 -28.03 13.10 -17.59
N GLU A 28 -27.34 14.22 -17.38
CA GLU A 28 -27.11 15.23 -18.42
C GLU A 28 -26.32 14.67 -19.61
N MET A 29 -25.19 13.99 -19.33
CA MET A 29 -24.34 13.43 -20.38
C MET A 29 -24.99 12.27 -21.15
N ALA A 30 -25.82 11.48 -20.49
CA ALA A 30 -26.57 10.40 -21.13
C ALA A 30 -27.68 10.95 -22.05
N MET A 31 -28.43 11.97 -21.60
CA MET A 31 -29.59 12.49 -22.33
C MET A 31 -29.25 13.49 -23.44
N LEU A 32 -28.12 14.22 -23.35
CA LEU A 32 -27.64 15.09 -24.45
C LEU A 32 -27.41 14.34 -25.78
N ASN A 33 -27.09 13.05 -25.71
CA ASN A 33 -26.79 12.22 -26.88
C ASN A 33 -28.05 11.59 -27.53
N GLU A 34 -29.21 11.56 -26.87
CA GLU A 34 -30.45 11.03 -27.46
C GLU A 34 -31.01 11.95 -28.56
N ILE A 35 -30.69 13.25 -28.52
CA ILE A 35 -31.10 14.24 -29.52
C ILE A 35 -30.54 13.90 -30.93
N VAL A 36 -29.43 13.16 -31.00
CA VAL A 36 -28.81 12.73 -32.27
C VAL A 36 -29.53 11.53 -32.90
N THR A 37 -30.17 10.68 -32.10
CA THR A 37 -30.91 9.49 -32.58
C THR A 37 -32.33 9.77 -33.07
N ASP A 38 -32.88 10.95 -32.77
CA ASP A 38 -34.24 11.34 -33.16
C ASP A 38 -34.41 11.65 -34.66
N LYS A 39 -33.32 11.62 -35.46
CA LYS A 39 -33.41 11.64 -36.93
C LYS A 39 -34.24 10.48 -37.50
N ALA A 40 -34.49 9.42 -36.73
CA ALA A 40 -35.37 8.32 -37.11
C ALA A 40 -36.87 8.65 -37.02
N LEU A 41 -37.28 9.74 -36.35
CA LEU A 41 -38.69 10.13 -36.22
C LEU A 41 -39.16 11.13 -37.28
N CYS A 42 -38.26 11.63 -38.15
CA CYS A 42 -38.57 12.66 -39.15
C CYS A 42 -39.03 12.13 -40.51
N GLN A 43 -39.52 10.89 -40.62
CA GLN A 43 -40.25 10.43 -41.80
C GLN A 43 -41.76 10.56 -41.56
N GLY A 44 -42.26 11.79 -41.58
CA GLY A 44 -43.69 12.03 -41.39
C GLY A 44 -44.06 13.51 -41.33
N ASP A 45 -44.25 14.09 -42.52
CA ASP A 45 -45.24 15.13 -42.84
C ASP A 45 -45.09 16.57 -42.29
N ASP A 46 -44.87 17.47 -43.24
CA ASP A 46 -45.22 18.88 -43.40
C ASP A 46 -45.05 19.94 -42.28
N ASN A 47 -44.18 20.91 -42.62
CA ASN A 47 -44.30 22.35 -42.41
C ASN A 47 -44.64 22.86 -41.00
N ARG A 48 -43.61 23.03 -40.15
CA ARG A 48 -43.63 24.04 -39.07
C ARG A 48 -42.31 24.85 -39.03
N PRO A 49 -42.36 26.19 -39.05
CA PRO A 49 -41.18 27.05 -39.11
C PRO A 49 -40.52 27.32 -37.75
N GLU A 50 -40.91 26.62 -36.68
CA GLU A 50 -40.47 26.92 -35.31
C GLU A 50 -39.26 26.09 -34.85
N LEU A 51 -38.79 25.12 -35.66
CA LEU A 51 -37.65 24.27 -35.33
C LEU A 51 -36.31 24.73 -35.94
N LYS A 52 -36.23 25.96 -36.47
CA LYS A 52 -35.00 26.47 -37.14
C LYS A 52 -33.98 27.12 -36.20
N ILE A 53 -34.29 27.25 -34.90
CA ILE A 53 -33.40 27.97 -33.96
C ILE A 53 -32.24 27.07 -33.46
N LEU A 54 -32.32 25.74 -33.64
CA LEU A 54 -31.30 24.80 -33.18
C LEU A 54 -30.40 24.23 -34.29
N ASP A 55 -30.48 24.76 -35.51
CA ASP A 55 -29.59 24.36 -36.63
C ASP A 55 -28.27 25.14 -36.65
N TYR A 56 -28.03 26.09 -35.72
CA TYR A 56 -26.84 26.94 -35.74
C TYR A 56 -25.54 26.25 -35.27
N TYR A 57 -25.61 25.02 -34.75
CA TYR A 57 -24.44 24.28 -34.26
C TYR A 57 -24.16 22.97 -35.05
N ALA A 58 -24.71 22.84 -36.26
CA ALA A 58 -24.68 21.59 -37.03
C ALA A 58 -23.62 21.52 -38.14
N GLU A 59 -22.67 22.47 -38.24
CA GLU A 59 -21.47 22.31 -39.06
C GLU A 59 -20.23 22.18 -38.19
N SER A 60 -20.02 20.98 -37.66
CA SER A 60 -18.67 20.54 -37.30
C SER A 60 -18.58 19.08 -37.73
N ASP A 61 -18.03 18.88 -38.93
CA ASP A 61 -17.68 17.59 -39.53
C ASP A 61 -16.65 16.84 -38.67
N LEU A 62 -17.09 16.29 -37.56
CA LEU A 62 -16.32 15.34 -36.77
C LEU A 62 -17.23 14.15 -36.45
N LEU A 63 -17.43 13.31 -37.47
CA LEU A 63 -17.87 11.93 -37.33
C LEU A 63 -16.82 11.17 -36.49
N GLU A 64 -16.83 11.38 -35.18
CA GLU A 64 -16.00 10.63 -34.25
C GLU A 64 -16.78 9.38 -33.82
N ALA A 65 -16.16 8.24 -34.15
CA ALA A 65 -16.53 6.86 -33.86
C ALA A 65 -17.50 6.66 -32.69
N GLY A 66 -18.44 5.72 -32.84
CA GLY A 66 -19.29 5.23 -31.75
C GLY A 66 -18.48 4.89 -30.50
N GLN A 67 -18.42 5.83 -29.58
CA GLN A 67 -17.85 5.67 -28.25
C GLN A 67 -18.95 5.06 -27.40
N SER A 68 -18.82 3.76 -27.10
CA SER A 68 -19.47 3.21 -25.91
C SER A 68 -18.92 4.00 -24.72
N TYR A 69 -19.72 4.89 -24.14
CA TYR A 69 -19.31 5.68 -22.99
C TYR A 69 -19.17 4.74 -21.79
N ASP A 70 -17.92 4.39 -21.47
CA ASP A 70 -17.56 3.81 -20.18
C ASP A 70 -17.87 4.88 -19.14
N ILE A 71 -18.87 4.64 -18.27
CA ILE A 71 -19.32 5.56 -17.23
C ILE A 71 -18.16 5.76 -16.24
N VAL A 72 -17.32 6.75 -16.50
CA VAL A 72 -16.28 7.21 -15.56
C VAL A 72 -16.67 8.60 -15.09
N SER A 73 -17.62 8.65 -14.16
CA SER A 73 -17.82 9.85 -13.35
C SER A 73 -16.63 9.98 -12.41
N GLY A 74 -15.90 11.09 -12.52
CA GLY A 74 -14.92 11.50 -11.51
C GLY A 74 -13.48 11.34 -11.95
N MET A 75 -12.97 12.40 -12.57
CA MET A 75 -11.55 12.69 -12.69
C MET A 75 -10.91 12.85 -11.28
N GLY A 76 -10.54 11.73 -10.65
CA GLY A 76 -9.72 11.67 -9.44
C GLY A 76 -8.25 12.01 -9.73
N PHE A 77 -7.99 13.30 -9.94
CA PHE A 77 -6.69 13.96 -9.99
C PHE A 77 -5.91 13.75 -8.67
N ILE A 78 -5.01 12.78 -8.61
CA ILE A 78 -3.66 12.81 -8.00
C ILE A 78 -3.07 11.39 -8.14
N GLY A 79 -2.23 11.22 -9.17
CA GLY A 79 -1.23 10.15 -9.28
C GLY A 79 -1.63 8.71 -8.92
N GLY A 80 -2.08 7.94 -9.90
CA GLY A 80 -1.82 6.49 -9.91
C GLY A 80 -2.98 5.61 -10.32
N HIS A 81 -2.85 5.03 -11.51
CA HIS A 81 -3.51 3.80 -11.98
C HIS A 81 -5.03 3.88 -12.20
N ARG A 82 -5.42 3.65 -13.47
CA ARG A 82 -6.77 3.21 -13.84
C ARG A 82 -7.26 2.18 -12.83
N HIS A 83 -8.48 2.35 -12.33
CA HIS A 83 -9.11 1.40 -11.43
C HIS A 83 -9.15 0.04 -12.14
N ARG A 84 -8.25 -0.88 -11.78
CA ARG A 84 -8.28 -2.24 -12.34
C ARG A 84 -9.60 -2.89 -11.97
N SER A 85 -10.17 -3.69 -12.86
CA SER A 85 -11.38 -4.45 -12.57
C SER A 85 -11.17 -5.31 -11.32
N ASN A 86 -12.22 -5.51 -10.53
CA ASN A 86 -12.17 -6.30 -9.31
C ASN A 86 -11.59 -7.71 -9.58
N THR A 87 -11.94 -8.30 -10.72
CA THR A 87 -11.40 -9.57 -11.21
C THR A 87 -9.88 -9.53 -11.44
N ALA A 88 -9.37 -8.45 -12.06
CA ALA A 88 -7.93 -8.32 -12.30
C ALA A 88 -7.14 -8.22 -10.98
N GLN A 89 -7.64 -7.45 -10.01
CA GLN A 89 -7.00 -7.34 -8.69
C GLN A 89 -6.99 -8.69 -7.95
N ARG A 90 -8.09 -9.46 -8.02
CA ARG A 90 -8.19 -10.79 -7.42
C ARG A 90 -7.20 -11.77 -8.03
N LEU A 91 -7.03 -11.75 -9.36
CA LEU A 91 -6.08 -12.61 -10.06
C LEU A 91 -4.62 -12.27 -9.73
N GLU A 92 -4.28 -11.00 -9.58
CA GLU A 92 -2.94 -10.60 -9.15
C GLU A 92 -2.61 -11.04 -7.72
N LYS A 93 -3.59 -10.89 -6.80
CA LYS A 93 -3.46 -11.40 -5.44
C LYS A 93 -3.23 -12.91 -5.44
N LEU A 94 -4.05 -13.67 -6.18
CA LEU A 94 -3.90 -15.12 -6.31
C LEU A 94 -2.55 -15.52 -6.90
N LYS A 95 -2.05 -14.78 -7.91
CA LYS A 95 -0.73 -15.02 -8.51
C LYS A 95 0.39 -14.80 -7.49
N LYS A 96 0.33 -13.72 -6.71
CA LYS A 96 1.31 -13.41 -5.66
C LYS A 96 1.29 -14.46 -4.55
N ASP A 97 0.10 -14.88 -4.11
CA ASP A 97 -0.06 -15.90 -3.08
C ASP A 97 0.48 -17.25 -3.57
N ARG A 98 0.22 -17.64 -4.82
CA ARG A 98 0.79 -18.86 -5.43
C ARG A 98 2.32 -18.82 -5.49
N GLN A 99 2.92 -17.68 -5.84
CA GLN A 99 4.38 -17.51 -5.82
C GLN A 99 4.97 -17.64 -4.42
N ASN A 100 4.28 -17.11 -3.40
CA ASN A 100 4.72 -17.24 -2.02
C ASN A 100 4.58 -18.67 -1.50
N GLN A 101 3.47 -19.35 -1.83
CA GLN A 101 3.28 -20.76 -1.49
C GLN A 101 4.34 -21.66 -2.14
N ALA A 102 4.76 -21.36 -3.38
CA ALA A 102 5.82 -22.11 -4.05
C ALA A 102 7.20 -22.02 -3.36
N LYS A 103 7.42 -21.03 -2.48
CA LYS A 103 8.66 -20.89 -1.69
C LYS A 103 8.63 -21.69 -0.38
N ILE A 104 7.47 -22.23 0.00
CA ILE A 104 7.27 -22.91 1.28
C ILE A 104 7.12 -24.41 0.99
N THR A 105 7.98 -25.22 1.61
CA THR A 105 7.83 -26.68 1.60
C THR A 105 6.99 -27.12 2.79
N HIS A 106 5.83 -27.73 2.52
CA HIS A 106 5.00 -28.31 3.57
C HIS A 106 5.36 -29.78 3.75
N ILE A 107 6.07 -30.10 4.84
CA ILE A 107 6.43 -31.47 5.18
C ILE A 107 5.27 -32.08 5.95
N GLN A 108 4.55 -33.01 5.32
CA GLN A 108 3.53 -33.81 6.01
C GLN A 108 4.22 -34.93 6.78
N TRP A 109 3.96 -35.01 8.08
CA TRP A 109 4.34 -36.17 8.87
C TRP A 109 3.50 -37.36 8.41
N LYS A 110 4.17 -38.46 8.04
CA LYS A 110 3.53 -39.73 7.69
C LYS A 110 4.09 -40.80 8.60
N ASP A 111 3.20 -41.63 9.14
CA ASP A 111 3.62 -42.77 9.94
C ASP A 111 4.42 -43.75 9.06
N CYS A 112 5.53 -44.22 9.60
CA CYS A 112 6.40 -45.14 8.88
C CYS A 112 5.72 -46.52 8.82
N PRO A 113 5.46 -47.10 7.63
CA PRO A 113 4.83 -48.41 7.51
C PRO A 113 5.77 -49.56 7.90
N THR A 114 7.07 -49.29 7.99
CA THR A 114 8.11 -50.24 8.38
C THR A 114 8.56 -49.95 9.81
N HIS A 115 8.33 -50.88 10.72
CA HIS A 115 8.88 -50.82 12.08
C HIS A 115 10.39 -51.08 12.02
N LEU A 116 11.19 -50.02 11.96
CA LEU A 116 12.65 -50.10 12.01
C LEU A 116 13.09 -50.69 13.36
N SER A 117 14.10 -51.57 13.34
CA SER A 117 14.65 -52.13 14.56
C SER A 117 15.45 -51.06 15.33
N GLU A 118 15.57 -51.18 16.65
CA GLU A 118 16.36 -50.25 17.48
C GLU A 118 17.84 -50.21 17.05
N GLN A 119 18.36 -51.31 16.49
CA GLN A 119 19.71 -51.38 15.96
C GLN A 119 19.87 -50.51 14.71
N ASP A 120 18.91 -50.54 13.78
CA ASP A 120 18.94 -49.72 12.57
C ASP A 120 18.83 -48.22 12.89
N LEU A 121 17.96 -47.87 13.85
CA LEU A 121 17.81 -46.50 14.33
C LEU A 121 19.09 -45.97 14.99
N SER A 122 19.79 -46.83 15.74
CA SER A 122 21.05 -46.45 16.38
C SER A 122 22.19 -46.20 15.39
N GLN A 123 22.17 -46.86 14.23
CA GLN A 123 23.15 -46.65 13.15
C GLN A 123 22.82 -45.40 12.31
N LEU A 124 21.54 -45.15 12.04
CA LEU A 124 21.09 -43.98 11.27
C LEU A 124 21.20 -42.67 12.07
N PHE A 125 20.96 -42.72 13.38
CA PHE A 125 21.01 -41.58 14.29
C PHE A 125 21.97 -41.85 15.46
N PRO A 126 23.29 -41.91 15.19
CA PRO A 126 24.27 -42.18 16.23
C PRO A 126 24.26 -41.05 17.25
N LYS A 127 24.12 -41.40 18.54
CA LYS A 127 24.24 -40.44 19.63
C LYS A 127 25.67 -39.90 19.64
N LYS A 128 25.81 -38.58 19.71
CA LYS A 128 27.12 -37.94 19.79
C LYS A 128 27.73 -38.21 21.17
N ASP A 129 28.79 -39.00 21.22
CA ASP A 129 29.56 -39.24 22.44
C ASP A 129 30.28 -37.96 22.89
N LEU A 130 29.77 -37.31 23.94
CA LEU A 130 30.34 -36.07 24.48
C LEU A 130 31.66 -36.29 25.25
N THR A 131 31.99 -37.54 25.58
CA THR A 131 33.19 -37.93 26.32
C THR A 131 34.45 -37.90 25.44
N LYS A 132 34.34 -38.30 24.17
CA LYS A 132 35.46 -38.36 23.20
C LYS A 132 35.96 -36.97 22.74
N SER A 133 35.16 -35.92 22.95
CA SER A 133 35.51 -34.57 22.49
C SER A 133 36.55 -33.84 23.37
N LYS A 134 36.91 -34.39 24.53
CA LYS A 134 37.71 -33.69 25.54
C LYS A 134 39.20 -34.00 25.52
N GLU A 135 39.65 -35.01 24.77
CA GLU A 135 41.00 -35.55 24.99
C GLU A 135 42.14 -34.81 24.27
N ASN A 136 41.90 -33.95 23.27
CA ASN A 136 43.01 -33.35 22.50
C ASN A 136 42.73 -31.99 21.84
N LYS A 137 41.83 -31.15 22.38
CA LYS A 137 41.56 -29.83 21.80
C LYS A 137 41.94 -28.72 22.76
N GLN A 138 42.79 -27.80 22.30
CA GLN A 138 43.05 -26.53 22.97
C GLN A 138 41.73 -25.82 23.29
N PRO A 139 41.65 -25.03 24.37
CA PRO A 139 40.43 -24.31 24.72
C PRO A 139 40.03 -23.40 23.56
N VAL A 140 38.99 -23.81 22.83
CA VAL A 140 38.43 -23.01 21.74
C VAL A 140 37.72 -21.83 22.41
N LYS A 141 38.29 -20.62 22.29
CA LYS A 141 37.58 -19.41 22.66
C LYS A 141 36.29 -19.37 21.85
N SER A 142 35.17 -19.11 22.52
CA SER A 142 33.91 -18.96 21.79
C SER A 142 33.98 -17.72 20.90
N ALA A 143 33.27 -17.71 19.78
CA ALA A 143 33.16 -16.54 18.92
C ALA A 143 32.64 -15.30 19.71
N LEU A 144 31.84 -15.52 20.76
CA LEU A 144 31.43 -14.47 21.69
C LEU A 144 32.60 -13.95 22.54
N SER A 145 33.44 -14.83 23.06
CA SER A 145 34.62 -14.45 23.87
C SER A 145 35.59 -13.60 23.04
N GLU A 146 35.81 -13.97 21.78
CA GLU A 146 36.62 -13.19 20.83
C GLU A 146 36.00 -11.80 20.57
N ALA A 147 34.68 -11.73 20.37
CA ALA A 147 33.98 -10.46 20.17
C ALA A 147 34.05 -9.54 21.41
N LEU A 148 34.00 -10.09 22.62
CA LEU A 148 34.11 -9.31 23.87
C LEU A 148 35.53 -8.79 24.11
N GLU A 149 36.57 -9.50 23.69
CA GLU A 149 37.96 -9.03 23.77
C GLU A 149 38.20 -7.79 22.88
N LEU A 150 37.49 -7.66 21.76
CA LEU A 150 37.57 -6.50 20.86
C LEU A 150 36.88 -5.25 21.42
N PHE A 151 35.86 -5.42 22.27
CA PHE A 151 35.09 -4.31 22.85
C PHE A 151 34.97 -4.46 24.39
N PRO A 152 36.07 -4.25 25.13
CA PRO A 152 36.12 -4.52 26.57
C PRO A 152 35.29 -3.53 27.40
N ALA A 153 34.99 -2.35 26.87
CA ALA A 153 34.12 -1.36 27.49
C ALA A 153 32.78 -1.32 26.77
N ALA A 154 31.73 -1.84 27.40
CA ALA A 154 30.38 -1.61 26.93
C ALA A 154 30.10 -0.10 27.03
N PRO A 155 29.75 0.58 25.92
CA PRO A 155 29.38 1.99 25.99
C PRO A 155 28.09 2.10 26.81
N ASN A 156 28.22 2.52 28.07
CA ASN A 156 27.08 2.70 28.95
C ASN A 156 26.40 4.03 28.62
N ASN A 157 25.45 3.97 27.70
CA ASN A 157 24.66 5.10 27.28
C ASN A 157 23.52 5.35 28.29
N PRO A 158 23.43 6.53 28.93
CA PRO A 158 22.36 6.87 29.88
C PRO A 158 20.95 6.71 29.31
N PHE A 159 20.79 6.82 27.99
CA PHE A 159 19.53 6.70 27.29
C PHE A 159 19.24 5.27 26.79
N GLY A 160 19.98 4.26 27.27
CA GLY A 160 19.89 2.87 26.82
C GLY A 160 18.48 2.26 26.89
N GLU A 161 17.65 2.69 27.84
CA GLU A 161 16.26 2.22 27.99
C GLU A 161 15.38 2.53 26.78
N TYR A 162 15.71 3.59 26.04
CA TYR A 162 14.92 4.03 24.88
C TYR A 162 15.28 3.28 23.59
N ALA A 163 16.39 2.54 23.57
CA ALA A 163 16.81 1.73 22.42
C ALA A 163 15.76 0.68 22.02
N ARG A 164 14.92 0.23 22.95
CA ARG A 164 13.80 -0.70 22.69
C ARG A 164 12.75 -0.17 21.72
N PHE A 165 12.66 1.16 21.57
CA PHE A 165 11.71 1.82 20.69
C PHE A 165 12.24 2.04 19.27
N ASP A 166 13.45 1.55 18.96
CA ASP A 166 14.00 1.55 17.61
C ASP A 166 13.22 0.60 16.69
N GLY A 167 12.58 1.17 15.67
CA GLY A 167 11.81 0.42 14.68
C GLY A 167 12.68 -0.36 13.69
N ARG A 168 14.01 -0.15 13.65
CA ARG A 168 14.93 -0.91 12.79
C ARG A 168 15.05 -2.38 13.22
N VAL A 169 14.96 -2.62 14.53
CA VAL A 169 15.11 -3.96 15.12
C VAL A 169 13.88 -4.83 14.86
N ASN A 170 12.69 -4.23 14.91
CA ASN A 170 11.43 -4.96 14.74
C ASN A 170 10.74 -4.65 13.39
N ARG A 171 11.19 -5.33 12.34
CA ARG A 171 10.63 -5.19 10.97
C ARG A 171 9.15 -5.58 10.84
N SER A 172 8.60 -6.30 11.83
CA SER A 172 7.20 -6.72 11.80
C SER A 172 6.26 -5.69 12.43
N ALA A 173 6.76 -4.78 13.25
CA ALA A 173 5.95 -3.79 13.95
C ALA A 173 5.79 -2.51 13.10
N PRO A 174 4.60 -1.86 13.13
CA PRO A 174 4.41 -0.59 12.45
C PRO A 174 5.37 0.46 13.02
N SER A 175 6.11 1.14 12.15
CA SER A 175 7.11 2.15 12.52
C SER A 175 6.93 3.44 11.73
N LYS A 176 7.43 4.54 12.29
CA LYS A 176 7.42 5.88 11.70
C LYS A 176 8.86 6.32 11.48
N LYS A 177 9.16 6.78 10.27
CA LYS A 177 10.45 7.38 9.90
C LYS A 177 10.32 8.89 10.03
N ILE A 178 11.14 9.50 10.88
CA ILE A 178 11.12 10.92 11.19
C ILE A 178 12.52 11.47 11.00
N LEU A 179 12.62 12.60 10.29
CA LEU A 179 13.88 13.30 10.08
C LEU A 179 13.99 14.44 11.11
N ILE A 180 14.99 14.36 11.98
CA ILE A 180 15.17 15.27 13.12
C ILE A 180 16.35 16.21 12.84
N TYR A 181 16.08 17.51 12.85
CA TYR A 181 17.11 18.54 12.71
C TYR A 181 17.46 19.10 14.09
N LEU A 182 18.70 18.87 14.54
CA LEU A 182 19.16 19.32 15.85
C LEU A 182 19.79 20.70 15.73
N THR A 183 19.12 21.71 16.28
CA THR A 183 19.58 23.11 16.26
C THR A 183 20.79 23.35 17.17
N MET A 184 21.06 22.44 18.09
CA MET A 184 22.19 22.50 19.04
C MET A 184 23.54 22.13 18.39
N LEU A 185 23.54 21.52 17.20
CA LEU A 185 24.75 21.15 16.46
C LEU A 185 25.46 22.38 15.84
N PRO A 186 26.75 22.25 15.46
CA PRO A 186 27.46 23.26 14.67
C PRO A 186 26.74 23.55 13.34
N GLN A 187 26.87 24.78 12.82
CA GLN A 187 26.13 25.24 11.62
C GLN A 187 26.31 24.33 10.39
N ALA A 188 27.49 23.71 10.24
CA ALA A 188 27.77 22.77 9.15
C ALA A 188 26.89 21.51 9.19
N GLU A 189 26.50 21.06 10.39
CA GLU A 189 25.75 19.81 10.59
C GLU A 189 24.24 20.03 10.75
N ARG A 190 23.79 21.25 11.03
CA ARG A 190 22.35 21.57 11.21
C ARG A 190 21.51 21.25 9.98
N ASN A 191 22.09 21.33 8.80
CA ASN A 191 21.39 21.06 7.54
C ASN A 191 21.23 19.56 7.26
N TYR A 192 21.91 18.70 8.03
CA TYR A 192 21.83 17.25 7.91
C TYR A 192 20.93 16.68 9.00
N GLY A 193 19.71 16.31 8.62
CA GLY A 193 18.73 15.70 9.53
C GLY A 193 19.16 14.28 9.93
N MET A 194 19.01 13.96 11.21
CA MET A 194 19.15 12.61 11.74
C MET A 194 17.88 11.80 11.47
N GLU A 195 18.02 10.68 10.77
CA GLU A 195 16.89 9.79 10.49
C GLU A 195 16.64 8.83 11.66
N VAL A 196 15.51 9.04 12.34
CA VAL A 196 15.07 8.21 13.47
C VAL A 196 13.85 7.39 13.04
N ILE A 197 13.95 6.07 13.20
CA ILE A 197 12.84 5.14 12.93
C ILE A 197 12.32 4.66 14.28
N CYS A 198 11.12 5.08 14.65
CA CYS A 198 10.53 4.78 15.94
C CYS A 198 9.28 3.90 15.77
N LEU A 199 9.00 3.04 16.75
CA LEU A 199 7.76 2.26 16.77
C LEU A 199 6.53 3.19 16.80
N SER A 200 5.47 2.83 16.07
CA SER A 200 4.24 3.64 16.02
C SER A 200 3.51 3.74 17.36
N SER A 201 3.79 2.83 18.29
CA SER A 201 3.25 2.81 19.66
C SER A 201 4.02 3.70 20.65
N ALA A 202 5.19 4.22 20.27
CA ALA A 202 6.02 5.03 21.16
C ALA A 202 5.41 6.43 21.37
N ARG A 203 5.53 6.96 22.60
CA ARG A 203 5.12 8.34 22.92
C ARG A 203 6.21 9.31 22.48
N VAL A 204 5.88 10.60 22.45
CA VAL A 204 6.85 11.66 22.09
C VAL A 204 8.05 11.68 23.03
N LEU A 205 7.85 11.44 24.34
CA LEU A 205 8.95 11.32 25.31
C LEU A 205 9.90 10.16 24.96
N ASP A 206 9.34 9.02 24.53
CA ASP A 206 10.11 7.84 24.18
C ASP A 206 10.93 8.09 22.88
N LEU A 207 10.35 8.85 21.93
CA LEU A 207 11.04 9.31 20.72
C LEU A 207 12.20 10.27 21.06
N ILE A 208 12.00 11.21 21.98
CA ILE A 208 13.07 12.13 22.43
C ILE A 208 14.21 11.33 23.07
N GLY A 209 13.90 10.38 23.95
CA GLY A 209 14.90 9.50 24.54
C GLY A 209 15.67 8.68 23.50
N LEU A 210 14.99 8.20 22.46
CA LEU A 210 15.62 7.49 21.33
C LEU A 210 16.54 8.42 20.52
N ILE A 211 16.14 9.66 20.29
CA ILE A 211 16.99 10.68 19.63
C ILE A 211 18.26 10.91 20.47
N CYS A 212 18.13 11.07 21.79
CA CYS A 212 19.27 11.24 22.69
C CYS A 212 20.20 10.03 22.69
N TRP A 213 19.66 8.81 22.65
CA TRP A 213 20.41 7.57 22.54
C TRP A 213 21.21 7.48 21.22
N MET A 214 20.56 7.79 20.08
CA MET A 214 21.24 7.80 18.79
C MET A 214 22.33 8.88 18.72
N TYR A 215 22.04 10.08 19.23
CA TYR A 215 22.98 11.19 19.30
C TYR A 215 24.25 10.85 20.07
N THR A 216 24.10 10.21 21.23
CA THR A 216 25.22 9.80 22.08
C THR A 216 26.01 8.64 21.50
N ASN A 217 25.36 7.70 20.80
CA ASN A 217 26.04 6.62 20.08
C ASN A 217 26.83 7.11 18.86
N GLU A 218 26.34 8.15 18.18
CA GLU A 218 27.06 8.81 17.08
C GLU A 218 28.23 9.69 17.58
N GLY A 219 28.37 9.87 18.90
CA GLY A 219 29.47 10.64 19.49
C GLY A 219 29.39 12.14 19.20
N LYS A 220 28.19 12.67 18.95
CA LYS A 220 27.98 14.08 18.59
C LYS A 220 28.21 15.03 19.76
N GLU A 221 28.63 16.26 19.44
CA GLU A 221 28.82 17.35 20.40
C GLU A 221 27.78 18.46 20.19
N PRO A 222 27.30 19.15 21.25
CA PRO A 222 27.69 19.03 22.66
C PRO A 222 27.10 17.80 23.39
N LYS A 223 27.83 17.27 24.37
CA LYS A 223 27.38 16.14 25.20
C LYS A 223 26.06 16.47 25.90
N LEU A 224 25.09 15.58 25.74
CA LEU A 224 23.81 15.63 26.47
C LEU A 224 24.06 15.27 27.94
N LYS A 225 23.41 16.01 28.85
CA LYS A 225 23.42 15.75 30.29
C LYS A 225 22.29 14.83 30.70
#